data_AF-A0A2N3DL27-F1
#
_entry.id   AF-A0A2N3DL27-F1
#
_cell.length_a   1.000
_cell.length_b   1.000
_cell.length_c   1.000
_cell.angle_alpha   90.00
_cell.angle_beta   90.00
_cell.angle_gamma   90.00
#
_symmetry.space_group_name_H-M   'P 1'
#
loop_
_entity.id
_entity.type
_entity.pdbx_description
1 polymer ?
#
loop_
_entity_poly.entity_id
_entity_poly.type
_entity_poly.pdbx_seq_one_letter_code
_entity_poly.pdbx_strand_id
1 'polypeptide(L)'
;AAPLASLAEIAGSIEIPPEELTRPDDAIGADVLMRLQEEKRRAEAAETAKREKEAAAAKAKAEADAKAKEEAAQKKANPARLWVQIATGANEKALAFDFNRFAKKSPDIFKGKAGATAEWGRTRRLLVGPFADRKAAQDWLASYKKAGGDGFLFNSEAGQTVDPVK
;
A
#
# COMPACT_ATOMS: atom_id res chain seq x y z
N ALA A 1 -62.13 9.22 -72.41
CA ALA A 1 -61.44 8.82 -71.17
C ALA A 1 -60.74 7.50 -71.44
N ALA A 2 -59.42 7.53 -71.58
CA ALA A 2 -58.61 6.34 -71.86
C ALA A 2 -58.08 5.80 -70.51
N PRO A 3 -58.28 4.51 -70.18
CA PRO A 3 -57.62 3.93 -69.03
C PRO A 3 -56.16 3.62 -69.39
N LEU A 4 -55.26 4.20 -68.60
CA LEU A 4 -53.81 4.02 -68.68
C LEU A 4 -53.47 2.55 -68.41
N ALA A 5 -52.86 1.89 -69.41
CA ALA A 5 -52.23 0.58 -69.21
C ALA A 5 -51.14 0.71 -68.13
N SER A 6 -51.19 -0.19 -67.16
CA SER A 6 -50.41 -0.13 -65.94
C SER A 6 -48.91 -0.30 -66.24
N LEU A 7 -48.07 0.49 -65.57
CA LEU A 7 -46.60 0.47 -65.61
C LEU A 7 -45.97 -0.90 -65.26
N ALA A 8 -46.78 -1.88 -64.83
CA ALA A 8 -46.39 -3.23 -64.50
C ALA A 8 -46.13 -4.15 -65.70
N GLU A 9 -46.66 -3.85 -66.90
CA GLU A 9 -46.48 -4.72 -68.09
C GLU A 9 -45.13 -4.45 -68.81
N ILE A 10 -44.52 -3.28 -68.61
CA ILE A 10 -43.27 -2.87 -69.26
C ILE A 10 -42.04 -3.43 -68.51
N ALA A 11 -42.20 -3.84 -67.25
CA ALA A 11 -41.15 -4.47 -66.45
C ALA A 11 -40.96 -5.98 -66.75
N GLY A 12 -41.63 -6.53 -67.77
CA GLY A 12 -41.59 -7.95 -68.13
C GLY A 12 -40.82 -8.30 -69.41
N SER A 13 -40.01 -7.41 -69.99
CA SER A 13 -39.40 -7.64 -71.33
C SER A 13 -37.91 -7.30 -71.49
N ILE A 14 -37.11 -7.33 -70.41
CA ILE A 14 -35.64 -7.38 -70.55
C ILE A 14 -35.15 -8.74 -70.06
N GLU A 15 -35.13 -9.63 -71.04
CA GLU A 15 -34.39 -10.88 -71.06
C GLU A 15 -32.89 -10.56 -71.07
N ILE A 16 -32.15 -11.06 -70.07
CA ILE A 16 -30.69 -11.12 -70.10
C ILE A 16 -30.28 -12.57 -69.80
N PRO A 17 -29.56 -13.25 -70.71
CA PRO A 17 -29.26 -14.68 -70.63
C PRO A 17 -28.31 -15.05 -69.48
N PRO A 18 -28.43 -16.27 -68.91
CA PRO A 18 -27.80 -16.65 -67.64
C PRO A 18 -26.40 -17.30 -67.80
N GLU A 19 -25.51 -16.77 -68.63
CA GLU A 19 -24.15 -17.29 -68.72
C GLU A 19 -23.19 -16.22 -69.26
N GLU A 20 -22.04 -16.02 -68.59
CA GLU A 20 -20.88 -15.22 -69.06
C GLU A 20 -20.84 -13.71 -68.73
N LEU A 21 -20.55 -13.38 -67.46
CA LEU A 21 -19.57 -12.31 -67.17
C LEU A 21 -18.88 -12.61 -65.83
N THR A 22 -17.85 -13.44 -65.93
CA THR A 22 -16.60 -13.37 -65.16
C THR A 22 -16.70 -12.71 -63.78
N ARG A 23 -16.83 -13.55 -62.75
CA ARG A 23 -16.64 -13.17 -61.35
C ARG A 23 -15.23 -12.54 -61.22
N PRO A 24 -15.05 -11.26 -60.86
CA PRO A 24 -13.71 -10.74 -60.61
C PRO A 24 -13.15 -11.46 -59.38
N ASP A 25 -12.01 -12.10 -59.57
CA ASP A 25 -11.21 -12.84 -58.57
C ASP A 25 -10.53 -11.89 -57.56
N ASP A 26 -11.24 -10.85 -57.11
CA ASP A 26 -10.76 -9.82 -56.17
C ASP A 26 -11.88 -9.33 -55.23
N ALA A 27 -12.85 -10.20 -54.92
CA ALA A 27 -13.79 -9.96 -53.84
C ALA A 27 -13.22 -10.59 -52.56
N ILE A 28 -12.74 -9.76 -51.62
CA ILE A 28 -12.44 -10.20 -50.24
C ILE A 28 -13.68 -10.93 -49.72
N GLY A 29 -13.61 -12.27 -49.67
CA GLY A 29 -14.73 -13.10 -49.23
C GLY A 29 -15.12 -12.73 -47.80
N ALA A 30 -16.41 -12.86 -47.47
CA ALA A 30 -16.93 -12.58 -46.13
C ALA A 30 -16.13 -13.30 -45.01
N ASP A 31 -15.55 -14.46 -45.32
CA ASP A 31 -14.64 -15.22 -44.45
C ASP A 31 -13.36 -14.44 -44.09
N VAL A 32 -12.72 -13.80 -45.08
CA VAL A 32 -11.49 -13.02 -44.89
C VAL A 32 -11.77 -11.75 -44.09
N LEU A 33 -12.90 -11.09 -44.36
CA LEU A 33 -13.32 -9.90 -43.60
C LEU A 33 -13.64 -10.25 -42.14
N MET A 34 -14.27 -11.40 -41.90
CA MET A 34 -14.61 -11.89 -40.55
C MET A 34 -13.34 -12.25 -39.75
N ARG A 35 -12.34 -12.89 -40.38
CA ARG A 35 -11.05 -13.17 -39.75
C ARG A 35 -10.28 -11.90 -39.40
N LEU A 36 -10.28 -10.91 -40.28
CA LEU A 36 -9.62 -9.62 -40.03
C LEU A 36 -10.29 -8.86 -38.87
N GLN A 37 -11.62 -8.92 -38.78
CA GLN A 37 -12.37 -8.29 -37.70
C GLN A 37 -12.16 -8.98 -36.35
N GLU A 38 -11.97 -10.30 -36.35
CA GLU A 38 -11.65 -11.08 -35.16
C GLU A 38 -10.21 -10.83 -34.67
N GLU A 39 -9.24 -10.74 -35.59
CA GLU A 39 -7.87 -10.32 -35.25
C GLU A 39 -7.83 -8.91 -34.67
N LYS A 40 -8.58 -7.97 -35.26
CA LYS A 40 -8.65 -6.60 -34.75
C LYS A 40 -9.25 -6.53 -33.35
N ARG A 41 -10.29 -7.33 -33.07
CA ARG A 41 -10.90 -7.43 -31.73
C ARG A 41 -9.97 -8.10 -30.71
N ARG A 42 -9.18 -9.10 -31.12
CA ARG A 42 -8.15 -9.72 -30.27
C ARG A 42 -6.99 -8.76 -29.98
N ALA A 43 -6.58 -7.95 -30.95
CA ALA A 43 -5.55 -6.93 -30.78
C ALA A 43 -6.00 -5.80 -29.83
N GLU A 44 -7.22 -5.30 -29.99
CA GLU A 44 -7.79 -4.28 -29.09
C GLU A 44 -7.99 -4.81 -27.66
N ALA A 45 -8.39 -6.08 -27.49
CA ALA A 45 -8.48 -6.74 -26.20
C ALA A 45 -7.10 -6.96 -25.53
N ALA A 46 -6.08 -7.27 -26.32
CA ALA A 46 -4.72 -7.41 -25.82
C ALA A 46 -4.11 -6.07 -25.40
N GLU A 47 -4.37 -4.99 -26.14
CA GLU A 47 -3.85 -3.66 -25.84
C GLU A 47 -4.53 -3.03 -24.62
N THR A 48 -5.84 -3.21 -24.45
CA THR A 48 -6.57 -2.79 -23.25
C THR A 48 -6.10 -3.55 -22.01
N ALA A 49 -5.94 -4.88 -22.09
CA ALA A 49 -5.41 -5.68 -20.99
C ALA A 49 -3.94 -5.31 -20.63
N LYS A 50 -3.15 -4.85 -21.61
CA LYS A 50 -1.78 -4.37 -21.37
C LYS A 50 -1.79 -3.02 -20.65
N ARG A 51 -2.61 -2.06 -21.12
CA ARG A 51 -2.76 -0.74 -20.49
C ARG A 51 -3.30 -0.83 -19.06
N GLU A 52 -4.23 -1.74 -18.78
CA GLU A 52 -4.76 -1.94 -17.42
C GLU A 52 -3.69 -2.54 -16.48
N LYS A 53 -2.88 -3.48 -16.96
CA LYS A 53 -1.75 -4.04 -16.19
C LYS A 53 -0.65 -3.01 -15.94
N GLU A 54 -0.33 -2.17 -16.92
CA GLU A 54 0.66 -1.10 -16.77
C GLU A 54 0.17 0.01 -15.82
N ALA A 55 -1.12 0.37 -15.87
CA ALA A 55 -1.72 1.33 -14.94
C ALA A 55 -1.78 0.81 -13.50
N ALA A 56 -2.10 -0.48 -13.30
CA ALA A 56 -2.06 -1.12 -11.98
C ALA A 56 -0.63 -1.22 -11.42
N ALA A 57 0.34 -1.55 -12.27
CA ALA A 57 1.76 -1.60 -11.88
C ALA A 57 2.32 -0.21 -11.56
N ALA A 58 1.90 0.84 -12.27
CA ALA A 58 2.30 2.22 -12.00
C ALA A 58 1.74 2.75 -10.68
N LYS A 59 0.46 2.47 -10.38
CA LYS A 59 -0.15 2.83 -9.08
C LYS A 59 0.51 2.09 -7.91
N ALA A 60 0.78 0.79 -8.06
CA ALA A 60 1.46 0.01 -7.01
C ALA A 60 2.88 0.53 -6.72
N LYS A 61 3.62 0.95 -7.75
CA LYS A 61 4.95 1.58 -7.56
C LYS A 61 4.87 2.97 -6.93
N ALA A 62 3.86 3.77 -7.28
CA ALA A 62 3.68 5.11 -6.70
C ALA A 62 3.30 5.06 -5.22
N GLU A 63 2.42 4.14 -4.81
CA GLU A 63 2.09 3.92 -3.39
C GLU A 63 3.27 3.34 -2.60
N ALA A 64 4.09 2.49 -3.22
CA ALA A 64 5.30 1.98 -2.59
C ALA A 64 6.38 3.06 -2.37
N ASP A 65 6.61 3.95 -3.35
CA ASP A 65 7.58 5.06 -3.21
C ASP A 65 7.11 6.13 -2.20
N ALA A 66 5.80 6.44 -2.20
CA ALA A 66 5.23 7.38 -1.23
C ALA A 66 5.33 6.84 0.21
N LYS A 67 4.99 5.56 0.40
CA LYS A 67 5.14 4.89 1.70
C LYS A 67 6.60 4.79 2.12
N ALA A 68 7.52 4.50 1.20
CA ALA A 68 8.95 4.45 1.49
C ALA A 68 9.55 5.81 1.86
N LYS A 69 9.12 6.91 1.22
CA LYS A 69 9.54 8.27 1.58
C LYS A 69 8.99 8.71 2.93
N GLU A 70 7.74 8.37 3.22
CA GLU A 70 7.13 8.69 4.52
C GLU A 70 7.77 7.89 5.64
N GLU A 71 8.03 6.59 5.42
CA GLU A 71 8.78 5.74 6.35
C GLU A 71 10.21 6.27 6.53
N ALA A 72 10.91 6.67 5.45
CA ALA A 72 12.26 7.25 5.55
C ALA A 72 12.28 8.57 6.32
N ALA A 73 11.27 9.43 6.13
CA ALA A 73 11.12 10.68 6.88
C ALA A 73 10.80 10.41 8.36
N GLN A 74 9.93 9.44 8.67
CA GLN A 74 9.63 9.02 10.04
C GLN A 74 10.83 8.36 10.72
N LYS A 75 11.61 7.56 10.00
CA LYS A 75 12.87 6.96 10.48
C LYS A 75 13.94 8.02 10.75
N LYS A 76 13.96 9.11 9.97
CA LYS A 76 14.89 10.23 10.15
C LYS A 76 14.47 11.16 11.30
N ALA A 77 13.17 11.32 11.53
CA ALA A 77 12.62 12.07 12.65
C ALA A 77 12.70 11.31 13.99
N ASN A 78 12.43 10.00 13.96
CA ASN A 78 12.49 9.10 15.11
C ASN A 78 13.49 7.98 14.81
N PRO A 79 14.81 8.21 14.97
CA PRO A 79 15.81 7.17 14.79
C PRO A 79 15.56 6.02 15.76
N ALA A 80 15.96 4.80 15.39
CA ALA A 80 15.87 3.63 16.28
C ALA A 80 16.64 3.94 17.58
N ARG A 81 15.91 3.96 18.69
CA ARG A 81 16.44 4.29 20.01
C ARG A 81 16.30 3.08 20.92
N LEU A 82 17.30 2.89 21.77
CA LEU A 82 17.27 1.86 22.78
C LEU A 82 16.68 2.42 24.06
N TRP A 83 15.74 1.67 24.61
CA TRP A 83 15.03 1.99 25.84
C TRP A 83 15.00 0.76 26.74
N VAL A 84 14.68 0.98 28.01
CA VAL A 84 14.36 -0.11 28.93
C VAL A 84 12.91 0.05 29.36
N GLN A 85 12.08 -0.93 29.02
CA GLN A 85 10.71 -1.00 29.47
C GLN A 85 10.67 -1.48 30.92
N ILE A 86 10.09 -0.70 31.82
CA ILE A 86 10.00 -1.05 33.25
C ILE A 86 8.57 -1.29 33.73
N ALA A 87 7.56 -0.83 32.97
CA ALA A 87 6.15 -1.09 33.26
C ALA A 87 5.31 -1.00 31.98
N THR A 88 4.05 -1.43 32.05
CA THR A 88 3.03 -1.19 31.02
C THR A 88 1.69 -0.99 31.69
N GLY A 89 0.81 -0.17 31.11
CA GLY A 89 -0.51 0.08 31.67
C GLY A 89 -1.39 0.92 30.75
N ALA A 90 -2.70 0.89 30.96
CA ALA A 90 -3.64 1.69 30.16
C ALA A 90 -3.67 3.17 30.57
N ASN A 91 -3.32 3.48 31.83
CA ASN A 91 -3.45 4.81 32.41
C ASN A 91 -2.12 5.57 32.37
N GLU A 92 -2.06 6.65 31.60
CA GLU A 92 -0.87 7.49 31.49
C GLU A 92 -0.44 8.09 32.84
N LYS A 93 -1.38 8.63 33.61
CA LYS A 93 -1.09 9.18 34.95
C LYS A 93 -0.54 8.13 35.92
N ALA A 94 -1.00 6.87 35.80
CA ALA A 94 -0.48 5.80 36.63
C ALA A 94 0.97 5.46 36.24
N LEU A 95 1.27 5.43 34.93
CA LEU A 95 2.64 5.24 34.44
C LEU A 95 3.59 6.37 34.86
N ALA A 96 3.11 7.62 34.85
CA ALA A 96 3.87 8.76 35.37
C ALA A 96 4.15 8.63 36.86
N PHE A 97 3.15 8.21 37.64
CA PHE A 97 3.31 7.94 39.06
C PHE A 97 4.30 6.80 39.33
N ASP A 98 4.18 5.69 38.60
CA ASP A 98 5.09 4.55 38.70
C ASP A 98 6.52 4.95 38.35
N PHE A 99 6.73 5.70 37.26
CA PHE A 99 8.05 6.23 36.90
C PHE A 99 8.65 7.05 38.04
N ASN A 100 7.89 7.99 38.62
CA ASN A 100 8.35 8.81 39.72
C ASN A 100 8.63 7.97 40.98
N ARG A 101 7.85 6.92 41.23
CA ARG A 101 8.06 5.98 42.34
C ARG A 101 9.37 5.20 42.16
N PHE A 102 9.64 4.69 40.96
CA PHE A 102 10.89 3.99 40.65
C PHE A 102 12.10 4.93 40.72
N ALA A 103 11.96 6.16 40.20
CA ALA A 103 12.99 7.18 40.31
C ALA A 103 13.30 7.55 41.77
N LYS A 104 12.29 7.60 42.65
CA LYS A 104 12.49 7.81 44.09
C LYS A 104 13.12 6.62 44.80
N LYS A 105 12.81 5.39 44.37
CA LYS A 105 13.38 4.16 44.94
C LYS A 105 14.83 3.95 44.53
N SER A 106 15.20 4.42 43.34
CA SER A 106 16.54 4.23 42.76
C SER A 106 17.05 5.52 42.13
N PRO A 107 17.23 6.60 42.91
CA PRO A 107 17.56 7.92 42.39
C PRO A 107 18.90 7.92 41.65
N ASP A 108 19.89 7.15 42.11
CA ASP A 108 21.20 7.03 41.46
C ASP A 108 21.12 6.46 40.04
N ILE A 109 20.19 5.52 39.82
CA ILE A 109 19.99 4.82 38.55
C ILE A 109 19.16 5.66 37.58
N PHE A 110 18.13 6.33 38.08
CA PHE A 110 17.25 7.18 37.28
C PHE A 110 17.79 8.59 37.08
N LYS A 111 18.92 8.95 37.71
CA LYS A 111 19.56 10.26 37.56
C LYS A 111 19.87 10.54 36.10
N GLY A 112 19.29 11.62 35.57
CA GLY A 112 19.46 12.05 34.19
C GLY A 112 18.83 11.11 33.15
N LYS A 113 17.92 10.21 33.54
CA LYS A 113 17.11 9.40 32.62
C LYS A 113 15.70 9.97 32.55
N ALA A 114 15.18 10.08 31.32
CA ALA A 114 13.80 10.48 31.10
C ALA A 114 12.89 9.24 31.05
N GLY A 115 11.66 9.42 31.52
CA GLY A 115 10.58 8.48 31.30
C GLY A 115 9.89 8.80 29.98
N ALA A 116 9.62 7.77 29.19
CA ALA A 116 8.84 7.89 27.97
C ALA A 116 7.78 6.79 27.90
N THR A 117 6.74 7.02 27.13
CA THR A 117 5.66 6.06 26.88
C THR A 117 5.56 5.78 25.40
N ALA A 118 5.39 4.51 25.05
CA ALA A 118 5.09 4.10 23.69
C ALA A 118 3.70 3.48 23.66
N GLU A 119 2.88 3.84 22.69
CA GLU A 119 1.55 3.27 22.54
C GLU A 119 1.63 1.81 22.08
N TRP A 120 0.89 0.94 22.77
CA TRP A 120 0.80 -0.48 22.49
C TRP A 120 -0.65 -0.96 22.59
N GLY A 121 -1.37 -0.80 21.48
CA GLY A 121 -2.79 -1.15 21.38
C GLY A 121 -3.64 -0.30 22.32
N ARG A 122 -4.31 -0.93 23.29
CA ARG A 122 -5.10 -0.23 24.33
C ARG A 122 -4.30 0.19 25.55
N THR A 123 -3.01 -0.12 25.58
CA THR A 123 -2.12 0.18 26.69
C THR A 123 -0.93 0.99 26.22
N ARG A 124 -0.17 1.52 27.17
CA ARG A 124 1.07 2.23 26.93
C ARG A 124 2.19 1.51 27.68
N ARG A 125 3.37 1.43 27.08
CA ARG A 125 4.57 0.88 27.70
C ARG A 125 5.37 2.01 28.30
N LEU A 126 5.78 1.88 29.57
CA LEU A 126 6.68 2.83 30.22
C LEU A 126 8.13 2.43 29.96
N LEU A 127 8.83 3.34 29.31
CA LEU A 127 10.21 3.25 28.86
C LEU A 127 11.08 4.22 29.65
N VAL A 128 12.32 3.84 29.90
CA VAL A 128 13.36 4.70 30.49
C VAL A 128 14.50 4.79 29.50
N GLY A 129 15.02 5.99 29.29
CA GLY A 129 16.07 6.23 28.28
C GLY A 129 15.96 7.64 27.71
N PRO A 130 16.59 7.92 26.55
CA PRO A 130 17.18 7.00 25.58
C PRO A 130 18.59 6.52 25.98
N PHE A 131 18.97 5.31 25.54
CA PHE A 131 20.32 4.77 25.64
C PHE A 131 21.03 4.82 24.29
N ALA A 132 22.34 5.10 24.31
CA ALA A 132 23.17 5.11 23.11
C ALA A 132 23.36 3.71 22.52
N ASP A 133 23.55 2.71 23.38
CA ASP A 133 23.92 1.35 22.99
C ASP A 133 23.19 0.29 23.80
N ARG A 134 23.11 -0.93 23.23
CA ARG A 134 22.46 -2.07 23.89
C ARG A 134 23.15 -2.42 25.21
N LYS A 135 24.48 -2.32 25.23
CA LYS A 135 25.30 -2.56 26.43
C LYS A 135 24.97 -1.57 27.54
N ALA A 136 24.81 -0.29 27.23
CA ALA A 136 24.45 0.73 28.21
C ALA A 136 23.04 0.48 28.80
N ALA A 137 22.08 0.11 27.95
CA ALA A 137 20.74 -0.24 28.40
C ALA A 137 20.72 -1.52 29.26
N GLN A 138 21.52 -2.54 28.90
CA GLN A 138 21.66 -3.77 29.69
C GLN A 138 22.35 -3.53 31.04
N ASP A 139 23.40 -2.71 31.07
CA ASP A 139 24.11 -2.35 32.30
C ASP A 139 23.20 -1.57 33.27
N TRP A 140 22.42 -0.64 32.72
CA TRP A 140 21.38 0.07 33.47
C TRP A 140 20.31 -0.90 33.99
N LEU A 141 19.82 -1.82 33.16
CA LEU A 141 18.84 -2.81 33.56
C LEU A 141 19.37 -3.73 34.67
N ALA A 142 20.64 -4.16 34.57
CA ALA A 142 21.28 -4.97 35.60
C ALA A 142 21.39 -4.21 36.93
N SER A 143 21.74 -2.93 36.87
CA SER A 143 21.76 -2.06 38.05
C SER A 143 20.36 -1.88 38.63
N TYR A 144 19.35 -1.68 37.78
CA TYR A 144 17.95 -1.53 38.20
C TYR A 144 17.41 -2.82 38.86
N LYS A 145 17.75 -3.99 38.31
CA LYS A 145 17.44 -5.29 38.92
C LYS A 145 18.10 -5.47 40.29
N LYS A 146 19.34 -5.01 40.47
CA LYS A 146 20.02 -5.01 41.78
C LYS A 146 19.34 -4.09 42.79
N ALA A 147 18.77 -2.97 42.35
CA ALA A 147 17.98 -2.08 43.20
C ALA A 147 16.55 -2.59 43.49
N GLY A 148 16.22 -3.80 43.02
CA GLY A 148 14.92 -4.43 43.23
C GLY A 148 13.82 -3.91 42.30
N GLY A 149 14.19 -3.34 41.15
CA GLY A 149 13.32 -3.09 40.02
C GLY A 149 13.34 -4.25 39.02
N ASP A 150 12.45 -4.23 38.03
CA ASP A 150 12.51 -5.17 36.91
C ASP A 150 12.15 -4.48 35.60
N GLY A 151 12.69 -4.99 34.49
CA GLY A 151 12.48 -4.40 33.19
C GLY A 151 13.06 -5.23 32.06
N PHE A 152 12.76 -4.79 30.85
CA PHE A 152 13.10 -5.46 29.61
C PHE A 152 13.74 -4.48 28.65
N LEU A 153 14.72 -4.94 27.88
CA LEU A 153 15.28 -4.13 26.82
C LEU A 153 14.22 -3.94 25.73
N PHE A 154 13.92 -2.69 25.40
CA PHE A 154 13.01 -2.33 24.32
C PHE A 154 13.75 -1.55 23.24
N ASN A 155 13.75 -2.09 22.02
CA ASN A 155 14.24 -1.38 20.86
C ASN A 155 13.05 -0.68 20.20
N SER A 156 13.04 0.66 20.23
CA SER A 156 12.04 1.44 19.50
C SER A 156 12.39 1.38 18.02
N GLU A 157 11.44 0.94 17.18
CA GLU A 157 11.63 1.01 15.74
C GLU A 157 11.73 2.46 15.26
N ALA A 158 12.45 2.64 14.16
CA ALA A 158 12.60 3.94 13.57
C ALA A 158 11.25 4.36 12.96
N GLY A 159 10.67 5.47 13.45
CA GLY A 159 9.29 5.89 13.17
C GLY A 159 8.28 5.63 14.29
N GLN A 160 8.63 4.87 15.34
CA GLN A 160 7.74 4.62 16.47
C GLN A 160 7.56 5.87 17.34
N THR A 161 6.32 6.31 17.53
CA THR A 161 5.97 7.42 18.42
C THR A 161 6.22 7.02 19.87
N VAL A 162 7.14 7.74 20.50
CA VAL A 162 7.48 7.61 21.92
C VAL A 162 7.27 8.98 22.55
N ASP A 163 6.19 9.11 23.33
CA ASP A 163 5.83 10.35 24.01
C ASP A 163 6.56 10.45 25.35
N PRO A 164 7.09 11.61 25.74
CA PRO A 164 7.61 11.77 27.10
C PRO A 164 6.49 11.53 28.12
N VAL A 165 6.82 10.82 29.21
CA VAL A 165 5.92 10.66 30.34
C VAL A 165 5.62 12.05 30.91
N LYS A 166 4.33 12.38 31.07
CA LYS A 166 3.84 13.67 31.59
C LYS A 166 3.05 13.50 32.87
#